data_AF-A0A353DQS0-F1
#
_entry.id   AF-A0A353DQS0-F1
#
_cell.length_a   1.000
_cell.length_b   1.000
_cell.length_c   1.000
_cell.angle_alpha   90.00
_cell.angle_beta   90.00
_cell.angle_gamma   90.00
#
_symmetry.space_group_name_H-M   'P 1'
#
loop_
_entity.id
_entity.type
_entity.pdbx_description
1 polymer ?
#
loop_
_entity_poly.entity_id
_entity_poly.type
_entity_poly.pdbx_seq_one_letter_code
_entity_poly.pdbx_strand_id
1 'polypeptide(L)'
;MAKSVLTVIGENIHTTRVLRTNGKRVIRNENGDEFVVYKNIDDITSLMPIPDFFKDTQIYKQGSVKHFMIAVTLGMSDLTEDRIHGENYISAEIKRQEDKGSNFLDLNVDEISYKIDIQKKAMAWLINHYSSVAKLPPCIDSSSVEIIQHGLEHYRSVGSPQGPP
;
A
#
# COMPACT_ATOMS: atom_id res chain seq x y z
N MET A 1 -6.60 -1.99 38.90
CA MET A 1 -6.11 -2.83 37.79
C MET A 1 -6.16 -2.01 36.52
N ALA A 2 -5.03 -1.81 35.83
CA ALA A 2 -5.06 -1.17 34.53
C ALA A 2 -5.84 -2.09 33.57
N LYS A 3 -6.88 -1.55 32.95
CA LYS A 3 -7.67 -2.28 31.94
C LYS A 3 -6.71 -2.57 30.79
N SER A 4 -6.38 -3.84 30.54
CA SER A 4 -5.65 -4.22 29.33
C SER A 4 -6.55 -3.84 28.15
N VAL A 5 -6.09 -2.86 27.37
CA VAL A 5 -6.74 -2.48 26.10
C VAL A 5 -6.10 -3.35 25.03
N LEU A 6 -6.93 -4.03 24.24
CA LEU A 6 -6.45 -4.75 23.05
C LEU A 6 -5.93 -3.73 22.04
N THR A 7 -4.67 -3.87 21.62
CA THR A 7 -4.10 -3.11 20.51
C THR A 7 -4.28 -3.89 19.22
N VAL A 8 -4.88 -3.26 18.20
CA VAL A 8 -5.16 -3.83 16.89
C VAL A 8 -4.24 -3.18 15.85
N ILE A 9 -3.52 -4.01 15.08
CA ILE A 9 -2.71 -3.56 13.94
C ILE A 9 -3.40 -3.99 12.65
N GLY A 10 -3.63 -3.05 11.74
CA GLY A 10 -4.20 -3.32 10.42
C GLY A 10 -3.12 -3.67 9.40
N GLU A 11 -3.07 -4.92 8.94
CA GLU A 11 -1.95 -5.47 8.13
C GLU A 11 -2.21 -5.55 6.60
N ASN A 12 -3.05 -4.67 6.04
CA ASN A 12 -3.40 -4.79 4.63
C ASN A 12 -2.48 -4.03 3.68
N ILE A 13 -1.77 -2.97 4.11
CA ILE A 13 -0.91 -2.15 3.23
C ILE A 13 0.47 -2.80 3.12
N HIS A 14 0.49 -3.96 2.44
CA HIS A 14 1.64 -4.83 2.41
C HIS A 14 1.83 -5.41 1.01
N THR A 15 3.05 -5.28 0.47
CA THR A 15 3.39 -5.70 -0.90
C THR A 15 3.26 -7.21 -1.17
N THR A 16 3.11 -8.05 -0.13
CA THR A 16 2.82 -9.49 -0.24
C THR A 16 1.37 -9.82 -0.55
N ARG A 17 0.46 -8.87 -0.35
CA ARG A 17 -0.97 -9.15 -0.52
C ARG A 17 -1.33 -9.34 -1.98
N VAL A 18 -2.02 -10.44 -2.24
CA VAL A 18 -2.42 -10.87 -3.59
C VAL A 18 -3.94 -10.89 -3.77
N LEU A 19 -4.36 -10.59 -4.99
CA LEU A 19 -5.68 -10.93 -5.53
C LEU A 19 -5.53 -12.04 -6.57
N ARG A 20 -6.56 -12.87 -6.75
CA ARG A 20 -6.60 -13.81 -7.87
C ARG A 20 -6.98 -13.09 -9.15
N THR A 21 -6.30 -13.38 -10.27
CA THR A 21 -6.61 -12.80 -11.59
C THR A 21 -8.02 -13.15 -12.08
N ASN A 22 -8.55 -14.30 -11.68
CA ASN A 22 -9.93 -14.72 -11.96
C ASN A 22 -10.93 -14.31 -10.85
N GLY A 23 -10.50 -13.49 -9.89
CA GLY A 23 -11.33 -13.05 -8.78
C GLY A 23 -12.17 -11.82 -9.15
N LYS A 24 -13.29 -11.61 -8.43
CA LYS A 24 -14.23 -10.49 -8.64
C LYS A 24 -13.62 -9.08 -8.58
N ARG A 25 -12.41 -8.94 -8.03
CA ARG A 25 -11.72 -7.66 -7.88
C ARG A 25 -10.73 -7.39 -9.01
N VAL A 26 -10.54 -8.31 -9.95
CA VAL A 26 -9.71 -8.11 -11.13
C VAL A 26 -10.63 -8.22 -12.34
N ILE A 27 -10.75 -7.13 -13.09
CA ILE A 27 -11.60 -7.06 -14.28
C ILE A 27 -10.78 -6.72 -15.51
N ARG A 28 -11.29 -7.09 -16.67
CA ARG A 28 -10.72 -6.77 -17.98
C ARG A 28 -11.76 -6.03 -18.82
N ASN A 29 -11.36 -4.95 -19.48
CA ASN A 29 -12.23 -4.23 -20.42
C ASN A 29 -12.16 -4.87 -21.83
N GLU A 30 -12.94 -4.33 -22.78
CA GLU A 30 -12.97 -4.83 -24.17
C GLU A 30 -11.64 -4.66 -24.91
N ASN A 31 -10.83 -3.68 -24.51
CA ASN A 31 -9.51 -3.40 -25.08
C ASN A 31 -8.40 -4.31 -24.54
N GLY A 32 -8.70 -5.13 -23.52
CA GLY A 32 -7.73 -6.01 -22.87
C GLY A 32 -6.97 -5.36 -21.70
N ASP A 33 -7.29 -4.12 -21.35
CA ASP A 33 -6.77 -3.47 -20.15
C ASP A 33 -7.37 -4.11 -18.90
N GLU A 34 -6.57 -4.24 -17.86
CA GLU A 34 -6.99 -4.87 -16.62
C GLU A 34 -6.89 -3.92 -15.45
N PHE A 35 -7.83 -4.08 -14.52
CA PHE A 35 -7.99 -3.19 -13.39
C PHE A 35 -8.25 -3.96 -12.11
N VAL A 36 -7.71 -3.43 -11.00
CA VAL A 36 -8.17 -3.79 -9.66
C VAL A 36 -9.37 -2.91 -9.30
N VAL A 37 -10.48 -3.56 -8.95
CA VAL A 37 -11.71 -2.91 -8.48
C VAL A 37 -11.66 -2.73 -6.96
N TYR A 38 -11.99 -1.53 -6.51
CA TYR A 38 -12.05 -1.18 -5.10
C TYR A 38 -13.11 -0.10 -4.82
N LYS A 39 -13.37 0.15 -3.53
CA LYS A 39 -14.16 1.28 -3.07
C LYS A 39 -13.21 2.39 -2.65
N ASN A 40 -13.36 3.58 -3.21
CA ASN A 40 -12.54 4.73 -2.84
C ASN A 40 -12.96 5.30 -1.47
N ILE A 41 -12.38 6.43 -1.07
CA ILE A 41 -12.67 7.07 0.21
C ILE A 41 -14.14 7.52 0.39
N ASP A 42 -14.86 7.71 -0.72
CA ASP A 42 -16.28 8.08 -0.77
C ASP A 42 -17.22 6.87 -0.97
N ASP A 43 -16.68 5.65 -0.84
CA ASP A 43 -17.39 4.38 -1.10
C ASP A 43 -17.89 4.21 -2.55
N ILE A 44 -17.31 4.97 -3.48
CA ILE A 44 -17.58 4.87 -4.91
C ILE A 44 -16.68 3.80 -5.51
N THR A 45 -17.23 2.98 -6.41
CA THR A 45 -16.46 1.97 -7.13
C THR A 45 -15.43 2.65 -8.03
N SER A 46 -14.16 2.32 -7.84
CA SER A 46 -13.02 2.88 -8.57
C SER A 46 -12.12 1.78 -9.11
N LEU A 47 -11.30 2.15 -10.09
CA LEU A 47 -10.40 1.26 -10.82
C LEU A 47 -8.96 1.73 -10.66
N MET A 48 -8.06 0.79 -10.38
CA MET A 48 -6.62 1.00 -10.46
C MET A 48 -6.07 0.14 -11.61
N PRO A 49 -5.40 0.71 -12.61
CA PRO A 49 -4.87 -0.05 -13.73
C PRO A 49 -3.80 -1.04 -13.27
N ILE A 50 -3.71 -2.17 -13.96
CA ILE A 50 -2.62 -3.15 -13.81
C ILE A 50 -1.66 -2.92 -14.99
N PRO A 51 -0.47 -2.34 -14.77
CA PRO A 51 0.49 -2.10 -15.84
C PRO A 51 0.94 -3.37 -16.56
N ASP A 52 1.22 -3.29 -17.86
CA ASP A 52 1.54 -4.47 -18.68
C ASP A 52 2.77 -5.23 -18.20
N PHE A 53 3.80 -4.53 -17.71
CA PHE A 53 5.00 -5.21 -17.20
C PHE A 53 4.70 -6.13 -15.99
N PHE A 54 3.64 -5.86 -15.21
CA PHE A 54 3.23 -6.77 -14.14
C PHE A 54 2.58 -8.03 -14.71
N LYS A 55 1.88 -7.93 -15.85
CA LYS A 55 1.25 -9.06 -16.54
C LYS A 55 2.29 -10.06 -17.08
N ASP A 56 3.49 -9.58 -17.37
CA ASP A 56 4.60 -10.42 -17.81
C ASP A 56 5.31 -11.19 -16.70
N THR A 57 5.06 -10.83 -15.43
CA THR A 57 5.70 -11.48 -14.27
C THR A 57 5.22 -12.92 -14.08
N GLN A 58 6.07 -13.75 -13.49
CA GLN A 58 5.70 -15.13 -13.12
C GLN A 58 4.53 -15.16 -12.14
N ILE A 59 4.46 -14.21 -11.21
CA ILE A 59 3.38 -14.11 -10.21
C ILE A 59 2.03 -13.92 -10.89
N TYR A 60 1.96 -13.02 -11.87
CA TYR A 60 0.75 -12.81 -12.66
C TYR A 60 0.39 -14.03 -13.49
N LYS A 61 1.37 -14.63 -14.18
CA LYS A 61 1.17 -15.85 -14.99
C LYS A 61 0.69 -17.04 -14.16
N GLN A 62 0.98 -17.05 -12.85
CA GLN A 62 0.47 -18.01 -11.87
C GLN A 62 -0.90 -17.62 -11.27
N GLY A 63 -1.56 -16.61 -11.82
CA GLY A 63 -2.92 -16.22 -11.49
C GLY A 63 -3.05 -15.30 -10.27
N SER A 64 -2.01 -14.54 -9.94
CA SER A 64 -1.99 -13.64 -8.79
C SER A 64 -1.57 -12.21 -9.13
N VAL A 65 -2.25 -11.22 -8.55
CA VAL A 65 -1.98 -9.78 -8.71
C VAL A 65 -1.53 -9.21 -7.38
N LYS A 66 -0.28 -8.74 -7.28
CA LYS A 66 0.24 -8.05 -6.08
C LYS A 66 -0.22 -6.59 -6.04
N HIS A 67 -1.47 -6.40 -5.66
CA HIS A 67 -2.15 -5.11 -5.81
C HIS A 67 -1.52 -3.95 -5.02
N PHE A 68 -0.97 -4.15 -3.82
CA PHE A 68 -0.25 -3.07 -3.11
C PHE A 68 1.12 -2.80 -3.70
N MET A 69 1.81 -3.81 -4.23
CA MET A 69 3.04 -3.61 -5.00
C MET A 69 2.77 -2.72 -6.23
N ILE A 70 1.67 -2.97 -6.94
CA ILE A 70 1.23 -2.13 -8.05
C ILE A 70 0.91 -0.71 -7.56
N ALA A 71 0.10 -0.56 -6.50
CA ALA A 71 -0.30 0.74 -5.99
C ALA A 71 0.90 1.61 -5.57
N VAL A 72 1.88 1.03 -4.86
CA VAL A 72 3.11 1.75 -4.49
C VAL A 72 3.94 2.08 -5.73
N THR A 73 4.04 1.17 -6.70
CA THR A 73 4.79 1.41 -7.94
C THR A 73 4.18 2.54 -8.76
N LEU A 74 2.85 2.56 -8.92
CA LEU A 74 2.11 3.63 -9.58
C LEU A 74 2.28 4.96 -8.83
N GLY A 75 2.17 4.92 -7.50
CA GLY A 75 2.39 6.06 -6.63
C GLY A 75 3.77 6.71 -6.76
N MET A 76 4.80 5.90 -7.03
CA MET A 76 6.17 6.38 -7.26
C MET A 76 6.46 6.83 -8.69
N SER A 77 5.50 6.69 -9.62
CA SER A 77 5.66 7.08 -11.02
C SER A 77 5.84 8.59 -11.17
N ASP A 78 6.55 9.05 -12.21
CA ASP A 78 6.60 10.48 -12.56
C ASP A 78 5.31 10.93 -13.30
N LEU A 79 4.50 9.98 -13.77
CA LEU A 79 3.23 10.26 -14.44
C LEU A 79 2.15 10.57 -13.42
N THR A 80 1.55 11.77 -13.52
CA THR A 80 0.51 12.23 -12.59
C THR A 80 -0.69 11.28 -12.50
N GLU A 81 -1.11 10.70 -13.63
CA GLU A 81 -2.25 9.78 -13.67
C GLU A 81 -1.97 8.49 -12.88
N ASP A 82 -0.82 7.86 -13.10
CA ASP A 82 -0.37 6.70 -12.33
C ASP A 82 -0.33 7.00 -10.84
N ARG A 83 0.27 8.14 -10.47
CA ARG A 83 0.38 8.56 -9.08
C ARG A 83 -0.98 8.65 -8.40
N ILE A 84 -1.95 9.30 -9.06
CA ILE A 84 -3.32 9.45 -8.55
C ILE A 84 -3.97 8.08 -8.32
N HIS A 85 -3.76 7.11 -9.22
CA HIS A 85 -4.29 5.76 -9.03
C HIS A 85 -3.71 5.06 -7.80
N GLY A 86 -2.38 5.12 -7.63
CA GLY A 86 -1.70 4.54 -6.48
C GLY A 86 -2.10 5.19 -5.15
N GLU A 87 -2.07 6.52 -5.11
CA GLU A 87 -2.45 7.35 -3.97
C GLU A 87 -3.90 7.05 -3.54
N ASN A 88 -4.86 7.07 -4.47
CA ASN A 88 -6.27 6.80 -4.18
C ASN A 88 -6.51 5.38 -3.65
N TYR A 89 -5.83 4.39 -4.22
CA TYR A 89 -5.95 3.00 -3.79
C TYR A 89 -5.49 2.81 -2.35
N ILE A 90 -4.33 3.37 -2.00
CA ILE A 90 -3.75 3.29 -0.66
C ILE A 90 -4.59 4.11 0.34
N SER A 91 -5.03 5.32 -0.02
CA SER A 91 -5.90 6.15 0.83
C SER A 91 -7.21 5.45 1.18
N ALA A 92 -7.79 4.73 0.23
CA ALA A 92 -8.99 3.94 0.48
C ALA A 92 -8.75 2.80 1.49
N GLU A 93 -7.61 2.12 1.40
CA GLU A 93 -7.26 1.07 2.36
C GLU A 93 -6.97 1.64 3.76
N ILE A 94 -6.25 2.76 3.85
CA ILE A 94 -6.00 3.48 5.11
C ILE A 94 -7.33 3.77 5.80
N LYS A 95 -8.22 4.49 5.11
CA LYS A 95 -9.56 4.83 5.63
C LYS A 95 -10.34 3.58 6.07
N ARG A 96 -10.33 2.53 5.25
CA ARG A 96 -11.04 1.28 5.54
C ARG A 96 -10.57 0.61 6.82
N GLN A 97 -9.26 0.63 7.10
CA GLN A 97 -8.71 0.02 8.31
C GLN A 97 -8.91 0.90 9.55
N GLU A 98 -8.85 2.22 9.39
CA GLU A 98 -9.19 3.19 10.44
C GLU A 98 -10.65 3.06 10.86
N ASP A 99 -11.58 3.05 9.90
CA ASP A 99 -13.02 2.93 10.15
C ASP A 99 -13.39 1.59 10.82
N LYS A 100 -12.54 0.57 10.69
CA LYS A 100 -12.70 -0.74 11.32
C LYS A 100 -12.08 -0.84 12.72
N GLY A 101 -11.53 0.24 13.26
CA GLY A 101 -11.04 0.31 14.63
C GLY A 101 -9.61 -0.18 14.82
N SER A 102 -8.77 -0.12 13.78
CA SER A 102 -7.33 -0.31 13.97
C SER A 102 -6.76 0.76 14.91
N ASN A 103 -5.68 0.44 15.61
CA ASN A 103 -4.92 1.41 16.42
C ASN A 103 -3.64 1.85 15.69
N PHE A 104 -3.07 0.96 14.87
CA PHE A 104 -1.90 1.20 14.03
C PHE A 104 -2.15 0.58 12.65
N LEU A 105 -1.48 1.07 11.62
CA LEU A 105 -1.52 0.46 10.28
C LEU A 105 -0.12 0.03 9.85
N ASP A 106 -0.01 -1.23 9.46
CA ASP A 106 1.21 -1.84 8.96
C ASP A 106 1.58 -1.31 7.57
N LEU A 107 2.84 -0.93 7.38
CA LEU A 107 3.39 -0.44 6.12
C LEU A 107 4.59 -1.31 5.72
N ASN A 108 4.42 -2.12 4.68
CA ASN A 108 5.48 -3.01 4.19
C ASN A 108 5.69 -2.89 2.67
N VAL A 109 6.97 -2.78 2.27
CA VAL A 109 7.41 -2.63 0.87
C VAL A 109 8.39 -3.72 0.40
N ASP A 110 8.62 -4.76 1.18
CA ASP A 110 9.73 -5.71 0.98
C ASP A 110 9.75 -6.35 -0.41
N GLU A 111 8.59 -6.71 -0.95
CA GLU A 111 8.51 -7.43 -2.21
C GLU A 111 8.51 -6.53 -3.45
N ILE A 112 8.62 -5.20 -3.28
CA ILE A 112 8.64 -4.27 -4.42
C ILE A 112 9.90 -4.45 -5.28
N SER A 113 11.02 -4.81 -4.67
CA SER A 113 12.29 -5.02 -5.36
C SER A 113 13.26 -5.80 -4.48
N TYR A 114 14.21 -6.49 -5.10
CA TYR A 114 15.37 -7.05 -4.40
C TYR A 114 16.45 -5.99 -4.08
N LYS A 115 16.33 -4.77 -4.65
CA LYS A 115 17.30 -3.69 -4.44
C LYS A 115 16.88 -2.85 -3.25
N ILE A 116 17.74 -2.81 -2.23
CA ILE A 116 17.53 -2.05 -0.99
C ILE A 116 17.23 -0.56 -1.25
N ASP A 117 17.90 0.06 -2.22
CA ASP A 117 17.66 1.48 -2.55
C ASP A 117 16.26 1.73 -3.11
N ILE A 118 15.70 0.76 -3.84
CA ILE A 118 14.33 0.87 -4.36
C ILE A 118 13.33 0.68 -3.21
N GLN A 119 13.58 -0.28 -2.31
CA GLN A 119 12.76 -0.48 -1.11
C GLN A 119 12.77 0.77 -0.22
N LYS A 120 13.92 1.41 0.00
CA LYS A 120 14.02 2.68 0.76
C LYS A 120 13.19 3.80 0.12
N LYS A 121 13.33 4.00 -1.19
CA LYS A 121 12.52 4.99 -1.93
C LYS A 121 11.03 4.70 -1.82
N ALA A 122 10.63 3.42 -1.91
CA ALA A 122 9.25 3.01 -1.76
C ALA A 122 8.71 3.26 -0.35
N MET A 123 9.50 2.94 0.69
CA MET A 123 9.12 3.19 2.08
C MET A 123 8.99 4.70 2.35
N ALA A 124 9.95 5.51 1.91
CA ALA A 124 9.89 6.96 2.06
C ALA A 124 8.68 7.58 1.34
N TRP A 125 8.40 7.13 0.11
CA TRP A 125 7.21 7.56 -0.63
C TRP A 125 5.91 7.16 0.10
N LEU A 126 5.81 5.90 0.53
CA LEU A 126 4.63 5.38 1.20
C LEU A 126 4.37 6.13 2.50
N ILE A 127 5.41 6.40 3.29
CA ILE A 127 5.33 7.19 4.52
C ILE A 127 4.89 8.63 4.23
N ASN A 128 5.41 9.28 3.18
CA ASN A 128 4.98 10.64 2.82
C ASN A 128 3.48 10.68 2.51
N HIS A 129 3.01 9.78 1.65
CA HIS A 129 1.59 9.68 1.30
C HIS A 129 0.75 9.37 2.54
N TYR A 130 1.11 8.32 3.28
CA TYR A 130 0.46 7.91 4.52
C TYR A 130 0.35 9.07 5.51
N SER A 131 1.46 9.78 5.75
CA SER A 131 1.50 10.90 6.71
C SER A 131 0.60 12.06 6.32
N SER A 132 0.25 12.18 5.03
CA SER A 132 -0.64 13.24 4.52
C SER A 132 -2.13 12.93 4.66
N VAL A 133 -2.51 11.65 4.81
CA VAL A 133 -3.93 11.23 4.80
C VAL A 133 -4.37 10.44 6.03
N ALA A 134 -3.45 9.73 6.69
CA ALA A 134 -3.76 8.88 7.83
C ALA A 134 -3.92 9.68 9.13
N LYS A 135 -4.71 9.11 10.03
CA LYS A 135 -4.95 9.58 11.40
C LYS A 135 -4.26 8.72 12.44
N LEU A 136 -3.94 7.47 12.10
CA LEU A 136 -3.30 6.51 13.00
C LEU A 136 -1.80 6.41 12.79
N PRO A 137 -1.01 6.14 13.85
CA PRO A 137 0.42 5.90 13.72
C PRO A 137 0.71 4.70 12.80
N PRO A 138 1.78 4.76 11.98
CA PRO A 138 2.19 3.63 11.16
C PRO A 138 2.96 2.60 12.00
N CYS A 139 2.87 1.33 11.64
CA CYS A 139 3.82 0.30 12.02
C CYS A 139 4.75 0.07 10.82
N ILE A 140 6.03 0.44 10.94
CA ILE A 140 7.01 0.26 9.86
C ILE A 140 7.48 -1.20 9.88
N ASP A 141 7.01 -1.99 8.90
CA ASP A 141 7.28 -3.41 8.81
C ASP A 141 8.20 -3.76 7.65
N SER A 142 9.22 -4.55 7.99
CA SER A 142 10.16 -5.13 7.04
C SER A 142 10.96 -6.23 7.72
N SER A 143 11.34 -7.24 6.95
CA SER A 143 12.35 -8.22 7.36
C SER A 143 13.77 -7.61 7.43
N SER A 144 13.99 -6.41 6.89
CA SER A 144 15.27 -5.71 6.88
C SER A 144 15.33 -4.63 7.96
N VAL A 145 16.26 -4.78 8.90
CA VAL A 145 16.57 -3.76 9.92
C VAL A 145 16.91 -2.41 9.28
N GLU A 146 17.58 -2.43 8.13
CA GLU A 146 17.95 -1.22 7.40
C GLU A 146 16.73 -0.47 6.84
N ILE A 147 15.70 -1.19 6.38
CA ILE A 147 14.44 -0.60 5.92
C ILE A 147 13.62 -0.09 7.10
N ILE A 148 13.55 -0.84 8.20
CA ILE A 148 12.88 -0.38 9.44
C ILE A 148 13.51 0.92 9.92
N GLN A 149 14.84 0.96 10.05
CA GLN A 149 15.55 2.16 10.50
C GLN A 149 15.29 3.35 9.56
N HIS A 150 15.41 3.13 8.24
CA HIS A 150 15.13 4.17 7.26
C HIS A 150 13.70 4.71 7.35
N GLY A 151 12.71 3.83 7.47
CA GLY A 151 11.30 4.21 7.60
C GLY A 151 11.03 5.00 8.89
N LEU A 152 11.55 4.55 10.03
CA LEU A 152 11.41 5.26 11.30
C LEU A 152 12.09 6.64 11.29
N GLU A 153 13.29 6.75 10.71
CA GLU A 153 13.99 8.02 10.53
C GLU A 153 13.22 8.97 9.62
N HIS A 154 12.73 8.47 8.48
CA HIS A 154 11.96 9.25 7.53
C HIS A 154 10.63 9.73 8.15
N TYR A 155 9.92 8.86 8.88
CA TYR A 155 8.69 9.23 9.58
C TYR A 155 8.90 10.29 10.66
N ARG A 156 10.04 10.24 11.36
CA ARG A 156 10.45 11.32 12.27
C ARG A 156 10.74 12.62 11.53
N SER A 157 11.40 12.55 10.37
CA SER A 157 11.77 13.74 9.59
C SER A 157 10.55 14.51 9.06
N VAL A 158 9.45 13.83 8.79
CA VAL A 158 8.16 14.46 8.40
C VAL A 158 7.31 14.89 9.60
N GLY A 159 7.85 14.82 10.82
CA GLY A 159 7.24 15.34 12.05
C GLY A 159 6.36 14.34 12.81
N SER A 160 6.27 13.09 12.36
CA SER A 160 5.43 12.04 12.98
C SER A 160 3.99 12.49 13.27
N PRO A 161 3.23 12.99 12.27
CA PRO A 161 1.98 13.71 12.49
C PRO A 161 0.84 12.86 13.11
N GLN A 162 0.94 11.54 13.07
CA GLN A 162 -0.03 10.62 13.67
C GLN A 162 0.40 10.09 15.06
N GLY A 163 1.52 10.58 15.59
CA GLY A 163 2.07 10.14 16.88
C GLY A 163 3.20 9.11 16.74
N PRO A 164 3.64 8.51 17.85
CA PRO A 164 4.75 7.56 17.84
C PRO A 164 4.37 6.25 17.11
N PRO A 165 5.25 5.73 16.24
CA PRO A 165 5.07 4.42 15.60
C PRO A 165 5.33 3.27 16.57
#